data_AF-A0A924FTP2-F1
#
_entry.id   AF-A0A924FTP2-F1
#
_cell.length_a   1.000
_cell.length_b   1.000
_cell.length_c   1.000
_cell.angle_alpha   90.00
_cell.angle_beta   90.00
_cell.angle_gamma   90.00
#
_symmetry.space_group_name_H-M   'P 1'
#
loop_
_entity.id
_entity.type
_entity.pdbx_description
1 polymer ?
#
loop_
_entity_poly.entity_id
_entity_poly.type
_entity_poly.pdbx_seq_one_letter_code
_entity_poly.pdbx_strand_id
1 'polypeptide(L)' 'MQPLLSRHVETEESLRLGVTSGWYTTKVSGTFVTGPHDTEKECLSKIAELNPPIKRK' A
#
# COMPACT_ATOMS: atom_id res chain seq x y z
N MET A 1 -15.61 0.28 4.93
CA MET A 1 -14.19 -0.03 4.69
C MET A 1 -13.64 1.03 3.75
N GLN A 2 -12.57 1.74 4.13
CA GLN A 2 -11.95 2.71 3.23
C GLN A 2 -11.13 1.96 2.18
N PRO A 3 -11.18 2.35 0.89
CA PRO A 3 -10.35 1.70 -0.13
C PRO A 3 -8.87 1.96 0.18
N LEU A 4 -8.08 0.88 0.14
CA LEU A 4 -6.63 0.97 0.16
C LEU A 4 -6.12 1.02 -1.27
N LEU A 5 -4.99 1.70 -1.46
CA LEU A 5 -4.33 1.91 -2.74
C LEU A 5 -2.91 1.36 -2.67
N SER A 6 -2.46 0.74 -3.77
CA SER A 6 -1.04 0.46 -3.98
C SER A 6 -0.36 1.75 -4.43
N ARG A 7 0.73 2.12 -3.76
CA ARG A 7 1.56 3.26 -4.14
C ARG A 7 3.02 2.83 -4.15
N HIS A 8 3.71 3.06 -5.26
CA HIS A 8 5.15 2.91 -5.32
C HIS A 8 5.83 4.19 -4.81
N VAL A 9 6.70 4.04 -3.83
CA VAL A 9 7.55 5.12 -3.32
C VAL A 9 8.91 4.99 -3.99
N GLU A 10 9.21 5.96 -4.86
CA GLU A 10 10.50 6.03 -5.54
C GLU A 10 11.61 6.44 -4.57
N THR A 11 12.85 6.09 -4.89
CA THR A 11 14.03 6.35 -4.03
C THR A 11 14.19 7.82 -3.64
N GLU A 12 13.93 8.75 -4.57
CA GLU A 12 14.01 10.18 -4.26
C GLU A 12 12.94 10.62 -3.25
N GLU A 13 11.72 10.12 -3.41
CA GLU A 13 10.63 10.38 -2.47
C GLU A 13 10.90 9.70 -1.12
N SER A 14 11.47 8.50 -1.13
CA SER A 14 11.83 7.73 0.06
C SER A 14 12.82 8.50 0.93
N LEU A 15 13.85 9.10 0.31
CA LEU A 15 14.83 9.96 0.99
C LEU A 15 14.18 11.20 1.61
N ARG A 16 13.25 11.85 0.90
CA ARG A 16 12.53 13.03 1.39
C ARG A 16 11.59 12.70 2.55
N LEU A 17 10.94 11.54 2.50
CA LEU A 17 9.98 11.08 3.51
C LEU A 17 10.65 10.33 4.67
N GLY A 18 11.92 9.96 4.55
CA GLY A 18 12.62 9.12 5.52
C GLY A 18 12.09 7.68 5.58
N VAL A 19 11.53 7.19 4.47
CA VAL A 19 11.03 5.81 4.35
C VAL A 19 11.86 5.04 3.32
N THR A 20 11.79 3.71 3.38
CA THR A 20 12.41 2.85 2.38
C THR A 20 11.68 2.97 1.04
N SER A 21 12.37 2.82 -0.08
CA SER A 21 11.70 2.75 -1.38
C SER A 21 11.01 1.40 -1.56
N GLY A 22 9.95 1.37 -2.36
CA GLY A 22 9.19 0.15 -2.62
C GLY A 22 7.69 0.39 -2.62
N TRP A 23 6.92 -0.71 -2.64
CA TRP A 23 5.46 -0.65 -2.72
C TRP A 23 4.85 -0.54 -1.34
N TYR A 24 4.00 0.46 -1.14
CA TYR A 24 3.26 0.66 0.10
C TYR A 24 1.77 0.58 -0.14
N THR A 25 1.06 -0.03 0.80
CA THR A 25 -0.39 0.09 0.87
C THR A 25 -0.72 1.39 1.57
N THR A 26 -1.43 2.29 0.93
CA THR A 26 -1.84 3.57 1.49
C THR A 26 -3.35 3.67 1.59
N LYS A 27 -3.85 4.45 2.55
CA LYS A 27 -5.24 4.91 2.53
C LYS A 27 -5.36 6.05 1.52
N VAL A 28 -6.58 6.32 1.07
CA VAL A 28 -6.90 7.53 0.28
C VAL A 28 -6.46 8.86 0.94
N SER A 29 -6.26 8.87 2.26
CA SER A 29 -5.71 10.02 3.00
C SER A 29 -4.20 10.22 2.83
N GLY A 30 -3.50 9.33 2.11
CA GLY A 30 -2.04 9.32 2.01
C GLY A 30 -1.33 8.67 3.19
N THR A 31 -2.08 8.09 4.15
CA THR A 31 -1.49 7.38 5.28
C THR A 31 -0.94 6.02 4.85
N PHE A 32 0.35 5.78 5.08
CA PHE A 32 0.96 4.46 4.91
C PHE A 32 0.38 3.46 5.91
N VAL A 33 0.04 2.26 5.44
CA VAL A 33 -0.55 1.19 6.26
C VAL A 33 0.41 0.01 6.40
N THR A 34 1.00 -0.45 5.29
CA THR A 34 1.95 -1.57 5.24
C THR A 34 2.97 -1.36 4.11
N GLY A 35 4.14 -1.96 4.24
CA GLY A 35 5.26 -1.88 3.28
C GLY A 35 6.59 -1.55 3.99
N PRO A 36 7.71 -1.46 3.25
CA PRO A 36 7.81 -1.61 1.79
C PRO A 36 7.62 -3.08 1.36
N HIS A 37 6.92 -3.29 0.25
CA HIS A 37 6.83 -4.56 -0.46
C HIS A 37 7.69 -4.47 -1.73
N ASP A 38 8.25 -5.61 -2.16
CA ASP A 38 9.13 -5.63 -3.33
C ASP A 38 8.33 -5.49 -4.64
N THR A 39 7.09 -6.00 -4.66
CA THR A 39 6.25 -6.00 -5.86
C THR A 39 4.87 -5.41 -5.64
N GLU A 40 4.28 -4.84 -6.71
CA GLU A 40 2.89 -4.37 -6.70
C GLU A 40 1.90 -5.49 -6.34
N LYS A 41 2.19 -6.73 -6.78
CA LYS A 41 1.33 -7.89 -6.55
C LYS A 41 1.24 -8.24 -5.06
N GLU A 42 2.34 -8.16 -4.31
CA GLU A 42 2.33 -8.37 -2.86
C GLU A 42 1.55 -7.25 -2.16
N CYS A 43 1.74 -6.01 -2.60
CA CYS A 43 0.99 -4.86 -2.10
C CYS A 43 -0.53 -5.03 -2.32
N LEU A 44 -0.95 -5.45 -3.52
CA LEU A 44 -2.34 -5.76 -3.86
C LEU A 44 -2.88 -6.97 -3.07
N SER A 45 -2.06 -8.00 -2.87
CA SER A 45 -2.42 -9.15 -2.03
C SER A 45 -2.68 -8.71 -0.59
N LYS A 46 -1.84 -7.81 -0.07
CA LYS A 46 -2.03 -7.25 1.27
C LYS A 46 -3.28 -6.38 1.38
N ILE A 47 -3.61 -5.63 0.32
CA ILE A 47 -4.87 -4.87 0.24
C ILE A 47 -6.07 -5.82 0.28
N ALA A 48 -6.03 -6.93 -0.47
CA ALA A 48 -7.09 -7.92 -0.47
C ALA A 48 -7.24 -8.65 0.88
N GLU A 49 -6.13 -8.88 1.60
CA GLU A 49 -6.16 -9.40 2.98
C GLU A 49 -6.79 -8.40 3.97
N LEU A 50 -6.40 -7.12 3.88
CA LEU A 50 -6.85 -6.08 4.82
C LEU A 50 -8.28 -5.62 4.57
N ASN A 51 -8.72 -5.65 3.31
CA ASN A 51 -10.06 -5.29 2.90
C ASN A 51 -10.65 -6.45 2.09
N PRO A 52 -11.03 -7.55 2.77
CA PRO A 52 -11.61 -8.69 2.10
C PRO A 52 -12.85 -8.22 1.34
N PRO A 53 -13.03 -8.62 0.07
CA PRO A 53 -14.24 -8.30 -0.66
C PRO A 53 -15.41 -8.86 0.16
N ILE A 54 -16.30 -7.97 0.61
CA ILE A 54 -17.53 -8.37 1.29
C ILE A 54 -18.26 -9.28 0.30
N LYS A 55 -18.22 -10.60 0.54
CA LYS A 55 -19.02 -11.56 -0.22
C LYS A 55 -20.48 -11.17 0.02
N ARG A 56 -21.06 -10.41 -0.91
CA ARG A 56 -22.51 -10.20 -0.95
C ARG A 56 -23.11 -11.59 -1.18
N LYS A 57 -23.86 -12.06 -0.18
CA LYS A 57 -24.59 -13.33 -0.20
C LYS A 57 -25.95 -13.12 -0.85
#